data_AF-A0A2V6KHM1-F1
#
_entry.id   AF-A0A2V6KHM1-F1
#
_cell.length_a   1.000
_cell.length_b   1.000
_cell.length_c   1.000
_cell.angle_alpha   90.00
_cell.angle_beta   90.00
_cell.angle_gamma   90.00
#
_symmetry.space_group_name_H-M   'P 1'
#
loop_
_entity.id
_entity.type
_entity.pdbx_description
1 polymer ?
#
loop_
_entity_poly.entity_id
_entity_poly.type
_entity_poly.pdbx_seq_one_letter_code
_entity_poly.pdbx_strand_id
1 'polypeptide(L)'
;MRISDFIARTITQRRALIWCGVAVLTVACVAILVRSLRLDSEVFNVLPGRFSSVQGLRIYDRDFEQTRELTFALLCNANDVDKLEEFAPVFAERLRQQPWCARVLAGSPMATPEGIRDLQAIAVPLLLNLEPHAFDETMSILQPEKIRDRLQRLRQQIEAGSPRPEFELSFDPLGLIAPALKPFAESTVIEQEQPLTSPDRTMRIFLVVTNQKTVSAFECQRLMRRVNEFRAIAAEGWDPESHSGLQILVTGRPAFVSEISLSMRYDVVATLLGSVVLVGIIFFAGFRRWLPLVGMAFCLLLSCLVALTAGQLLFGRLSMISVGFCAILVGLGVDFAILTIGRYHQARADGEPHQQAIATSVAKLGRAIFFGALTTAVGFLALVLSGAMSFSQLGVLIAIGIFVAGLFMCSILFLFVRERHGAVQHDWLFDVVRNYVRWTVCHWLFAGSPTPLRSQRTFTGTKEHPGKSRSRRNHAKNASALGASAGNRSRAESAGVARLLAKNLGALEAAPLSGQNQKLLYARSALSVPKLDGSKSTAFERDQFASGARNAGANGGSGRIQPRLVRTGIHVAR
;
A
#
# COMPACT_ATOMS: atom_id res chain seq x y z
N MET A 1 -24.14 7.36 -43.89
CA MET A 1 -22.75 6.84 -43.74
C MET A 1 -22.65 6.16 -42.39
N ARG A 2 -22.12 4.93 -42.33
CA ARG A 2 -21.85 4.30 -41.03
C ARG A 2 -20.69 5.05 -40.36
N ILE A 3 -20.73 5.16 -39.03
CA ILE A 3 -19.69 5.84 -38.23
C ILE A 3 -18.28 5.28 -38.55
N SER A 4 -18.19 3.98 -38.83
CA SER A 4 -16.97 3.30 -39.27
C SER A 4 -16.37 3.88 -40.55
N ASP A 5 -17.21 4.22 -41.54
CA ASP A 5 -16.75 4.69 -42.85
C ASP A 5 -16.28 6.15 -42.77
N PHE A 6 -16.91 6.94 -41.89
CA PHE A 6 -16.50 8.31 -41.59
C PHE A 6 -15.15 8.33 -40.87
N ILE A 7 -14.97 7.48 -39.86
CA ILE A 7 -13.70 7.32 -39.14
C ILE A 7 -12.60 6.88 -40.12
N ALA A 8 -12.86 5.85 -40.94
CA ALA A 8 -11.89 5.36 -41.91
C ALA A 8 -11.50 6.41 -42.96
N ARG A 9 -12.46 7.14 -43.54
CA ARG A 9 -12.17 8.25 -44.48
C ARG A 9 -11.36 9.36 -43.85
N THR A 10 -11.69 9.74 -42.61
CA THR A 10 -11.00 10.82 -41.90
C THR A 10 -9.56 10.42 -41.60
N ILE A 11 -9.33 9.18 -41.17
CA ILE A 11 -8.00 8.64 -40.90
C ILE A 11 -7.16 8.54 -42.17
N THR A 12 -7.73 8.13 -43.31
CA THR A 12 -6.94 7.96 -44.54
C THR A 12 -6.69 9.27 -45.27
N GLN A 13 -7.68 10.16 -45.36
CA GLN A 13 -7.59 11.39 -46.16
C GLN A 13 -7.04 12.61 -45.37
N ARG A 14 -7.25 12.68 -44.06
CA ARG A 14 -6.89 13.84 -43.23
C ARG A 14 -5.85 13.52 -42.14
N ARG A 15 -4.84 12.71 -42.49
CA ARG A 15 -3.77 12.29 -41.56
C ARG A 15 -3.10 13.45 -40.83
N ALA A 16 -2.75 14.52 -41.54
CA ALA A 16 -2.09 15.69 -40.97
C ALA A 16 -2.96 16.42 -39.93
N LEU A 17 -4.27 16.50 -40.16
CA LEU A 17 -5.20 17.16 -39.25
C LEU A 17 -5.35 16.37 -37.94
N ILE A 18 -5.40 15.03 -38.02
CA ILE A 18 -5.47 14.20 -36.82
C ILE A 18 -4.17 14.28 -36.02
N TRP A 19 -3.00 14.25 -36.68
CA TRP A 19 -1.72 14.44 -36.01
C TRP A 19 -1.62 15.82 -35.32
N CYS A 20 -2.12 16.87 -35.97
CA CYS A 20 -2.20 18.19 -35.36
C CYS A 20 -3.12 18.20 -34.13
N GLY A 21 -4.31 17.57 -34.22
CA GLY A 21 -5.23 17.43 -33.09
C GLY A 21 -4.63 16.65 -31.92
N VAL A 22 -3.91 15.56 -32.20
CA VAL A 22 -3.19 14.76 -31.19
C VAL A 22 -2.07 15.57 -30.55
N ALA A 23 -1.30 16.32 -31.33
CA ALA A 23 -0.25 17.19 -30.82
C ALA A 23 -0.83 18.27 -29.89
N VAL A 24 -1.90 18.94 -30.31
CA VAL A 24 -2.61 19.95 -29.50
C VAL A 24 -3.15 19.34 -28.20
N LEU A 25 -3.78 18.15 -28.27
CA LEU A 25 -4.27 17.45 -27.09
C LEU A 25 -3.13 17.11 -26.13
N THR A 26 -2.02 16.59 -26.66
CA THR A 26 -0.84 16.21 -25.87
C THR A 26 -0.25 17.43 -25.17
N VAL A 27 -0.04 18.53 -25.89
CA VAL A 27 0.49 19.79 -25.34
C VAL A 27 -0.46 20.36 -24.29
N ALA A 28 -1.77 20.35 -24.54
CA ALA A 28 -2.76 20.82 -23.58
C ALA A 28 -2.73 19.98 -22.28
N CYS A 29 -2.73 18.65 -22.40
CA CYS A 29 -2.64 17.77 -21.24
C CYS A 29 -1.34 17.97 -20.45
N VAL A 30 -0.20 18.05 -21.14
CA VAL A 30 1.10 18.32 -20.48
C VAL A 30 1.10 19.69 -19.79
N ALA A 31 0.60 20.74 -20.44
CA ALA A 31 0.52 22.07 -19.85
C ALA A 31 -0.36 22.11 -18.59
N ILE A 32 -1.52 21.43 -18.64
CA ILE A 32 -2.41 21.30 -17.48
C ILE A 32 -1.72 20.54 -16.36
N LEU A 33 -1.10 19.39 -16.66
CA LEU A 33 -0.41 18.58 -15.65
C LEU A 33 0.76 19.34 -15.03
N VAL A 34 1.61 20.00 -15.81
CA VAL A 34 2.75 20.78 -15.27
C VAL A 34 2.28 21.90 -14.33
N ARG A 35 1.14 22.54 -14.62
CA ARG A 35 0.62 23.63 -13.79
C ARG A 35 -0.16 23.15 -12.57
N SER A 36 -0.87 22.04 -12.69
CA SER A 36 -1.88 21.66 -11.71
C SER A 36 -1.53 20.41 -10.90
N LEU A 37 -0.64 19.53 -11.37
CA LEU A 37 -0.39 18.23 -10.78
C LEU A 37 0.13 18.36 -9.35
N ARG A 38 -0.71 17.96 -8.39
CA ARG A 38 -0.38 17.86 -6.98
C ARG A 38 -0.50 16.40 -6.57
N LEU A 39 0.65 15.77 -6.39
CA LEU A 39 0.73 14.40 -5.89
C LEU A 39 0.69 14.42 -4.37
N ASP A 40 -0.29 13.73 -3.82
CA ASP A 40 -0.44 13.52 -2.39
C ASP A 40 0.14 12.16 -2.00
N SER A 41 0.94 12.15 -0.95
CA SER A 41 1.60 10.96 -0.39
C SER A 41 1.04 10.58 0.98
N GLU A 42 0.01 11.27 1.45
CA GLU A 42 -0.60 10.97 2.75
C GLU A 42 -1.22 9.58 2.75
N VAL A 43 -0.63 8.67 3.53
CA VAL A 43 -1.11 7.29 3.71
C VAL A 43 -2.54 7.26 4.28
N PHE A 44 -2.93 8.28 5.05
CA PHE A 44 -4.29 8.40 5.59
C PHE A 44 -5.37 8.64 4.54
N ASN A 45 -5.02 9.00 3.30
CA ASN A 45 -5.97 9.09 2.19
C ASN A 45 -6.36 7.71 1.63
N VAL A 46 -5.74 6.64 2.12
CA VAL A 46 -6.18 5.26 1.91
C VAL A 46 -7.30 4.87 2.87
N LEU A 47 -7.38 5.52 4.04
CA LEU A 47 -8.39 5.22 5.03
C LEU A 47 -9.74 5.89 4.66
N PRO A 48 -10.89 5.25 4.95
CA PRO A 48 -12.18 5.85 4.66
C PRO A 48 -12.46 7.05 5.57
N GLY A 49 -12.54 8.24 4.99
CA GLY A 49 -12.71 9.50 5.75
C GLY A 49 -14.07 9.67 6.46
N ARG A 50 -15.03 8.77 6.20
CA ARG A 50 -16.35 8.75 6.85
C ARG A 50 -16.29 8.38 8.34
N PHE A 51 -15.23 7.71 8.77
CA PHE A 51 -15.10 7.26 10.16
C PHE A 51 -14.54 8.38 11.04
N SER A 52 -15.19 8.63 12.17
CA SER A 52 -14.76 9.63 13.16
C SER A 52 -13.34 9.35 13.69
N SER A 53 -12.95 8.08 13.81
CA SER A 53 -11.60 7.68 14.19
C SER A 53 -10.52 8.18 13.22
N VAL A 54 -10.81 8.16 11.91
CA VAL A 54 -9.87 8.66 10.88
C VAL A 54 -9.77 10.18 10.92
N GLN A 55 -10.89 10.87 11.17
CA GLN A 55 -10.88 12.33 11.34
C GLN A 55 -10.14 12.75 12.61
N GLY A 56 -10.39 12.05 13.72
CA GLY A 56 -9.66 12.25 14.98
C GLY A 56 -8.16 12.02 14.81
N LEU A 57 -7.77 10.97 14.08
CA LEU A 57 -6.37 10.69 13.79
C LEU A 57 -5.71 11.78 12.93
N ARG A 58 -6.43 12.38 11.96
CA ARG A 58 -5.92 13.52 11.18
C ARG A 58 -5.75 14.78 12.02
N ILE A 59 -6.66 15.03 12.95
CA ILE A 59 -6.55 16.15 13.90
C ILE A 59 -5.33 15.92 14.80
N TYR A 60 -5.21 14.71 15.36
CA TYR A 60 -4.07 14.31 16.17
C TYR A 60 -2.75 14.52 15.42
N ASP A 61 -2.68 14.06 14.17
CA ASP A 61 -1.49 14.18 13.35
C ASP A 61 -1.08 15.62 13.03
N ARG A 62 -2.07 16.49 12.81
CA ARG A 62 -1.86 17.90 12.47
C ARG A 62 -1.41 18.70 13.69
N ASP A 63 -2.03 18.43 14.84
CA ASP A 63 -1.96 19.30 16.01
C ASP A 63 -0.92 18.83 17.05
N PHE A 64 -0.51 17.55 17.05
CA PHE A 64 0.47 17.01 18.01
C PHE A 64 1.86 16.81 17.40
N GLU A 65 2.89 17.27 18.12
CA GLU A 65 4.30 17.24 17.70
C GLU A 65 4.92 15.83 17.66
N GLN A 66 4.32 14.85 18.37
CA GLN A 66 4.80 13.46 18.41
C GLN A 66 4.86 12.79 17.03
N THR A 67 4.14 13.31 16.03
CA THR A 67 4.21 12.81 14.65
C THR A 67 5.47 13.25 13.90
N ARG A 68 6.28 14.13 14.51
CA ARG A 68 7.52 14.72 13.98
C ARG A 68 8.77 14.19 14.66
N GLU A 69 8.64 13.10 15.40
CA GLU A 69 9.75 12.44 16.07
C GLU A 69 10.56 11.58 15.10
N LEU A 70 11.87 11.79 15.12
CA LEU A 70 12.87 10.89 14.59
C LEU A 70 13.56 10.21 15.77
N THR A 71 13.91 8.94 15.58
CA THR A 71 14.61 8.15 16.58
C THR A 71 15.93 7.72 15.99
N PHE A 72 17.03 8.11 16.63
CA PHE A 72 18.37 7.63 16.29
C PHE A 72 18.74 6.50 17.23
N ALA A 73 19.34 5.45 16.71
CA ALA A 73 19.91 4.37 17.50
C ALA A 73 21.38 4.21 17.11
N LEU A 74 22.27 4.25 18.10
CA LEU A 74 23.66 3.87 17.95
C LEU A 74 23.78 2.42 18.38
N LEU A 75 24.27 1.55 17.50
CA LEU A 75 24.50 0.14 17.77
C LEU A 75 25.99 -0.16 17.62
N CYS A 76 26.59 -0.78 18.63
CA CYS A 76 27.99 -1.23 18.60
C CYS A 76 28.09 -2.73 18.89
N ASN A 77 29.28 -3.30 18.64
CA ASN A 77 29.59 -4.66 19.07
C ASN A 77 29.81 -4.70 20.59
N ALA A 78 29.67 -5.88 21.20
CA ALA A 78 29.86 -6.08 22.64
C ALA A 78 31.25 -5.66 23.16
N ASN A 79 32.27 -5.65 22.30
CA ASN A 79 33.64 -5.26 22.66
C ASN A 79 33.87 -3.74 22.68
N ASP A 80 32.94 -2.94 22.14
CA ASP A 80 33.09 -1.48 21.95
C ASP A 80 32.09 -0.68 22.80
N VAL A 81 31.51 -1.28 23.85
CA VAL A 81 30.50 -0.65 24.71
C VAL A 81 31.06 0.61 25.40
N ASP A 82 32.28 0.54 25.93
CA ASP A 82 32.91 1.69 26.62
C ASP A 82 33.10 2.88 25.66
N LYS A 83 33.45 2.61 24.40
CA LYS A 83 33.57 3.62 23.35
C LYS A 83 32.21 4.23 23.00
N LEU A 84 31.15 3.42 22.99
CA LEU A 84 29.80 3.91 22.77
C LEU A 84 29.35 4.86 23.87
N GLU A 85 29.70 4.58 25.13
CA GLU A 85 29.39 5.46 26.26
C GLU A 85 30.12 6.81 26.19
N GLU A 86 31.37 6.82 25.73
CA GLU A 86 32.15 8.06 25.52
C GLU A 86 31.64 8.87 24.31
N PHE A 87 31.25 8.17 23.23
CA PHE A 87 30.80 8.80 22.00
C PHE A 87 29.36 9.33 22.07
N ALA A 88 28.48 8.69 22.83
CA ALA A 88 27.05 9.02 22.90
C ALA A 88 26.75 10.50 23.29
N PRO A 89 27.42 11.11 24.29
CA PRO A 89 27.26 12.53 24.61
C PRO A 89 27.70 13.45 23.46
N VAL A 90 28.82 13.12 22.79
CA VAL A 90 29.33 13.88 21.65
C VAL A 90 28.33 13.85 20.50
N PHE A 91 27.76 12.68 20.22
CA PHE A 91 26.72 12.50 19.21
C PHE A 91 25.45 13.31 19.53
N ALA A 92 25.01 13.29 20.80
CA ALA A 92 23.85 14.06 21.24
C ALA A 92 24.06 15.58 21.06
N GLU A 93 25.26 16.08 21.35
CA GLU A 93 25.56 17.50 21.17
C GLU A 93 25.61 17.90 19.70
N ARG A 94 26.20 17.07 18.85
CA ARG A 94 26.18 17.26 17.39
C ARG A 94 24.76 17.26 16.82
N LEU A 95 23.86 16.44 17.37
CA LEU A 95 22.45 16.45 17.01
C LEU A 95 21.75 17.77 17.40
N ARG A 96 22.03 18.31 18.59
CA ARG A 96 21.45 19.59 19.05
C ARG A 96 21.84 20.77 18.17
N GLN A 97 23.05 20.74 17.60
CA GLN A 97 23.54 21.80 16.70
C GLN A 97 22.87 21.79 15.31
N GLN A 98 22.09 20.76 14.99
CA GLN A 98 21.47 20.66 13.67
C GLN A 98 20.29 21.62 13.51
N PRO A 99 20.20 22.36 12.40
CA PRO A 99 19.15 23.38 12.19
C PRO A 99 17.75 22.79 11.98
N TRP A 100 17.64 21.48 11.77
CA TRP A 100 16.37 20.75 11.62
C TRP A 100 15.90 20.10 12.94
N CYS A 101 16.75 20.11 13.97
CA CYS A 101 16.43 19.60 15.29
C CYS A 101 15.77 20.70 16.13
N ALA A 102 14.62 20.40 16.72
CA ALA A 102 13.97 21.28 17.70
C ALA A 102 14.33 20.88 19.13
N ARG A 103 14.37 19.57 19.42
CA ARG A 103 14.69 19.03 20.75
C ARG A 103 15.31 17.64 20.64
N VAL A 104 16.32 17.35 21.45
CA VAL A 104 16.94 16.02 21.57
C VAL A 104 16.74 15.52 23.01
N LEU A 105 16.14 14.34 23.14
CA LEU A 105 16.05 13.59 24.40
C LEU A 105 17.21 12.57 24.41
N ALA A 106 18.27 12.89 25.16
CA ALA A 106 19.52 12.12 25.19
C ALA A 106 19.86 11.51 26.56
N GLY A 107 18.97 11.67 27.55
CA GLY A 107 19.17 11.19 28.93
C GLY A 107 18.23 11.87 29.91
N SER A 108 18.42 11.58 31.20
CA SER A 108 17.64 12.17 32.28
C SER A 108 17.77 13.70 32.27
N PRO A 109 16.67 14.46 32.40
CA PRO A 109 16.72 15.93 32.46
C PRO A 109 17.64 16.44 33.58
N MET A 110 17.83 15.65 34.64
CA MET A 110 18.70 16.00 35.77
C MET A 110 20.21 16.03 35.42
N ALA A 111 20.61 15.46 34.29
CA ALA A 111 22.02 15.42 33.88
C ALA A 111 22.51 16.74 33.25
N THR A 112 21.61 17.66 32.90
CA THR A 112 21.95 18.91 32.21
C THR A 112 21.48 20.13 33.00
N PRO A 113 22.25 21.24 33.05
CA PRO A 113 21.82 22.46 33.73
C PRO A 113 20.49 23.03 33.21
N GLU A 114 20.23 22.89 31.90
CA GLU A 114 18.96 23.29 31.27
C GLU A 114 17.81 22.39 31.73
N GLY A 115 17.99 21.06 31.71
CA GLY A 115 16.94 20.13 32.18
C GLY A 115 16.64 20.26 33.67
N ILE A 116 17.62 20.64 34.51
CA ILE A 116 17.38 20.99 35.91
C ILE A 116 16.49 22.24 36.02
N ARG A 117 16.76 23.29 35.21
CA ARG A 117 15.93 24.50 35.18
C ARG A 117 14.51 24.20 34.70
N ASP A 118 14.36 23.35 33.69
CA ASP A 118 13.05 22.93 33.19
C ASP A 118 12.26 22.17 34.27
N LEU A 119 12.91 21.25 34.99
CA LEU A 119 12.31 20.55 36.12
C LEU A 119 11.92 21.52 37.25
N GLN A 120 12.77 22.50 37.56
CA GLN A 120 12.46 23.55 38.54
C GLN A 120 11.26 24.41 38.10
N ALA A 121 11.13 24.71 36.81
CA ALA A 121 10.01 25.49 36.27
C ALA A 121 8.68 24.76 36.38
N ILE A 122 8.65 23.43 36.20
CA ILE A 122 7.42 22.64 36.35
C ILE A 122 7.13 22.26 37.80
N ALA A 123 8.11 22.32 38.71
CA ALA A 123 7.94 21.92 40.11
C ALA A 123 6.82 22.69 40.82
N VAL A 124 6.65 23.99 40.56
CA VAL A 124 5.59 24.81 41.19
C VAL A 124 4.19 24.37 40.74
N PRO A 125 3.89 24.22 39.44
CA PRO A 125 2.65 23.58 38.99
C PRO A 125 2.42 22.19 39.58
N LEU A 126 3.47 21.36 39.70
CA LEU A 126 3.37 20.01 40.24
C LEU A 126 3.05 20.01 41.74
N LEU A 127 3.62 20.93 42.51
CA LEU A 127 3.29 21.15 43.92
C LEU A 127 1.79 21.41 44.09
N LEU A 128 1.21 22.28 43.25
CA LEU A 128 -0.21 22.62 43.29
C LEU A 128 -1.12 21.45 42.89
N ASN A 129 -0.57 20.41 42.27
CA ASN A 129 -1.29 19.19 41.87
C ASN A 129 -1.14 18.04 42.88
N LEU A 130 -0.44 18.24 44.00
CA LEU A 130 -0.33 17.25 45.07
C LEU A 130 -1.68 17.06 45.78
N GLU A 131 -1.88 15.86 46.35
CA GLU A 131 -3.00 15.62 47.25
C GLU A 131 -2.95 16.60 48.45
N PRO A 132 -4.10 17.06 48.99
CA PRO A 132 -4.12 18.10 50.02
C PRO A 132 -3.21 17.83 51.22
N HIS A 133 -3.17 16.59 51.71
CA HIS A 133 -2.29 16.21 52.81
C HIS A 133 -0.80 16.31 52.46
N ALA A 134 -0.42 15.84 51.26
CA ALA A 134 0.97 15.91 50.79
C ALA A 134 1.40 17.35 50.49
N PHE A 135 0.48 18.18 50.02
CA PHE A 135 0.70 19.62 49.85
C PHE A 135 0.97 20.31 51.19
N ASP A 136 0.11 20.09 52.19
CA ASP A 136 0.25 20.69 53.53
C ASP A 136 1.56 20.25 54.21
N GLU A 137 1.91 18.97 54.08
CA GLU A 137 3.18 18.43 54.58
C GLU A 137 4.37 19.10 53.89
N THR A 138 4.32 19.25 52.56
CA THR A 138 5.38 19.90 51.77
C THR A 138 5.49 21.40 52.09
N MET A 139 4.36 22.09 52.31
CA MET A 139 4.35 23.50 52.72
C MET A 139 4.86 23.71 54.14
N SER A 140 4.76 22.70 55.01
CA SER A 140 5.38 22.75 56.32
C SER A 140 6.90 22.87 56.27
N ILE A 141 7.55 22.48 55.15
CA ILE A 141 9.00 22.61 54.93
C ILE A 141 9.42 24.08 54.86
N LEU A 142 8.52 24.97 54.42
CA LEU A 142 8.78 26.42 54.32
C LEU A 142 8.79 27.14 55.68
N GLN A 143 8.57 26.42 56.79
CA GLN A 143 8.67 27.00 58.12
C GLN A 143 10.12 27.47 58.41
N PRO A 144 10.32 28.68 58.98
CA PRO A 144 11.66 29.23 59.19
C PRO A 144 12.62 28.33 59.97
N GLU A 145 12.10 27.56 60.93
CA GLU A 145 12.90 26.62 61.72
C GLU A 145 13.39 25.44 60.87
N LYS A 146 12.50 24.80 60.10
CA LYS A 146 12.85 23.66 59.24
C LYS A 146 13.83 24.02 58.12
N ILE A 147 13.71 25.24 57.57
CA ILE A 147 14.68 25.75 56.57
C ILE A 147 16.07 25.87 57.19
N ARG A 148 16.18 26.45 58.39
CA ARG A 148 17.46 26.59 59.10
C ARG A 148 18.08 25.24 59.42
N ASP A 149 17.29 24.30 59.93
CA ASP A 149 17.75 22.95 60.27
C ASP A 149 18.22 22.18 59.03
N ARG A 150 17.55 22.36 57.88
CA ARG A 150 17.95 21.75 56.61
C ARG A 150 19.27 22.34 56.11
N LEU A 151 19.41 23.66 56.08
CA LEU A 151 20.63 24.32 55.63
C LEU A 151 21.83 24.00 56.53
N GLN A 152 21.63 23.89 57.85
CA GLN A 152 22.67 23.45 58.78
C GLN A 152 23.11 22.00 58.50
N ARG A 153 22.16 21.10 58.26
CA ARG A 153 22.48 19.70 57.88
C ARG A 153 23.24 19.61 56.56
N LEU A 154 22.77 20.32 55.53
CA LEU A 154 23.47 20.35 54.23
C LEU A 154 24.90 20.88 54.40
N ARG A 155 25.07 21.98 55.14
CA ARG A 155 26.39 22.55 55.42
C ARG A 155 27.31 21.55 56.13
N GLN A 156 26.85 20.90 57.19
CA GLN A 156 27.64 19.90 57.91
C GLN A 156 28.06 18.73 57.01
N GLN A 157 27.17 18.28 56.11
CA GLN A 157 27.47 17.17 55.21
C GLN A 157 28.41 17.56 54.06
N ILE A 158 28.34 18.82 53.59
CA ILE A 158 29.31 19.38 52.64
C ILE A 158 30.69 19.51 53.31
N GLU A 159 30.73 20.05 54.53
CA GLU A 159 31.98 20.14 55.33
C GLU A 159 32.57 18.74 55.62
N ALA A 160 31.74 17.70 55.71
CA ALA A 160 32.15 16.30 55.84
C ALA A 160 32.59 15.65 54.51
N GLY A 161 32.62 16.39 53.39
CA GLY A 161 33.11 15.91 52.09
C GLY A 161 32.13 15.03 51.31
N SER A 162 30.82 15.08 51.61
CA SER A 162 29.82 14.34 50.85
C SER A 162 29.42 15.10 49.56
N PRO A 163 29.50 14.49 48.37
CA PRO A 163 29.12 15.15 47.11
C PRO A 163 27.60 15.24 46.88
N ARG A 164 26.82 14.44 47.61
CA ARG A 164 25.35 14.38 47.46
C ARG A 164 24.64 15.67 47.95
N PRO A 165 24.95 16.23 49.13
CA PRO A 165 24.42 17.52 49.59
C PRO A 165 24.67 18.69 48.63
N GLU A 166 25.81 18.71 47.93
CA GLU A 166 26.12 19.75 46.95
C GLU A 166 25.16 19.69 45.77
N PHE A 167 24.91 18.49 45.26
CA PHE A 167 23.90 18.26 44.22
C PHE A 167 22.49 18.63 44.72
N GLU A 168 22.10 18.18 45.91
CA GLU A 168 20.79 18.49 46.50
C GLU A 168 20.58 20.01 46.67
N LEU A 169 21.61 20.76 47.06
CA LEU A 169 21.55 22.21 47.19
C LEU A 169 21.39 22.90 45.82
N SER A 170 22.06 22.40 44.79
CA SER A 170 21.97 22.93 43.42
C SER A 170 20.61 22.65 42.75
N PHE A 171 20.03 21.49 43.03
CA PHE A 171 18.79 21.02 42.43
C PHE A 171 17.55 21.48 43.19
N ASP A 172 17.52 21.27 44.51
CA ASP A 172 16.37 21.51 45.39
C ASP A 172 16.80 22.13 46.74
N PRO A 173 17.18 23.43 46.77
CA PRO A 173 17.75 24.08 47.93
C PRO A 173 16.79 24.10 49.14
N LEU A 174 15.48 24.16 48.88
CA LEU A 174 14.46 24.21 49.93
C LEU A 174 13.82 22.84 50.23
N GLY A 175 14.02 21.83 49.39
CA GLY A 175 13.40 20.52 49.56
C GLY A 175 11.96 20.43 49.07
N LEU A 176 11.54 21.32 48.17
CA LEU A 176 10.16 21.41 47.67
C LEU A 176 9.96 20.60 46.40
N ILE A 177 11.02 20.40 45.62
CA ILE A 177 10.95 19.76 44.30
C ILE A 177 10.84 18.24 44.46
N ALA A 178 11.57 17.64 45.40
CA ALA A 178 11.52 16.20 45.62
C ALA A 178 10.11 15.68 45.99
N PRO A 179 9.36 16.31 46.92
CA PRO A 179 7.96 15.93 47.18
C PRO A 179 7.03 16.16 45.98
N ALA A 180 7.23 17.24 45.22
CA ALA A 180 6.45 17.56 44.02
C ALA A 180 6.62 16.50 42.92
N LEU A 181 7.83 15.94 42.79
CA LEU A 181 8.15 14.92 41.80
C LEU A 181 7.83 13.50 42.27
N LYS A 182 7.57 13.27 43.56
CA LYS A 182 7.31 11.94 44.13
C LYS A 182 6.22 11.14 43.41
N PRO A 183 5.05 11.70 43.02
CA PRO A 183 4.03 10.96 42.27
C PRO A 183 4.49 10.52 40.88
N PHE A 184 5.41 11.27 40.28
CA PHE A 184 6.01 10.92 38.99
C PHE A 184 7.12 9.89 39.17
N ALA A 185 7.92 10.03 40.23
CA ALA A 185 9.03 9.13 40.60
C ALA A 185 8.57 7.68 40.82
N GLU A 186 7.40 7.46 41.41
CA GLU A 186 6.84 6.11 41.62
C GLU A 186 6.41 5.42 40.31
N SER A 187 6.04 6.20 39.28
CA SER A 187 5.74 5.68 37.94
C SER A 187 6.97 5.50 37.04
N THR A 188 8.07 6.18 37.37
CA THR A 188 9.40 6.05 36.75
C THR A 188 10.31 5.17 37.59
N VAL A 189 9.95 3.89 37.77
CA VAL A 189 10.95 2.82 38.04
C VAL A 189 11.91 2.64 36.83
N ILE A 190 11.66 3.38 35.74
CA ILE A 190 12.62 3.68 34.69
C ILE A 190 13.55 4.79 35.19
N GLU A 191 14.61 4.46 35.93
CA GLU A 191 15.93 5.13 35.92
C GLU A 191 16.72 4.79 37.20
N GLN A 192 17.57 3.75 37.09
CA GLN A 192 18.89 3.80 37.74
C GLN A 192 20.04 3.63 36.74
N GLU A 193 19.79 3.24 35.49
CA GLU A 193 20.82 3.25 34.43
C GLU A 193 20.18 3.74 33.12
N GLN A 194 20.62 4.90 32.64
CA GLN A 194 20.50 5.42 31.27
C GLN A 194 19.18 5.10 30.52
N PRO A 195 18.20 6.03 30.46
CA PRO A 195 16.78 5.73 30.17
C PRO A 195 16.46 5.10 28.82
N LEU A 196 17.43 5.02 27.89
CA LEU A 196 17.22 4.56 26.52
C LEU A 196 18.42 3.73 26.00
N THR A 197 19.12 3.05 26.91
CA THR A 197 20.20 2.11 26.59
C THR A 197 19.69 0.67 26.71
N SER A 198 20.13 -0.23 25.84
CA SER A 198 19.77 -1.65 25.95
C SER A 198 20.41 -2.29 27.18
N PRO A 199 19.84 -3.39 27.74
CA PRO A 199 20.38 -4.05 28.93
C PRO A 199 21.83 -4.55 28.77
N ASP A 200 22.21 -4.90 27.55
CA ASP A 200 23.56 -5.31 27.15
C ASP A 200 24.48 -4.12 26.79
N ARG A 201 23.97 -2.89 26.88
CA ARG A 201 24.65 -1.62 26.59
C ARG A 201 25.20 -1.48 25.16
N THR A 202 24.82 -2.38 24.26
CA THR A 202 25.25 -2.36 22.85
C THR A 202 24.45 -1.36 22.00
N MET A 203 23.27 -0.96 22.45
CA MET A 203 22.40 -0.03 21.74
C MET A 203 22.02 1.15 22.62
N ARG A 204 22.08 2.36 22.05
CA ARG A 204 21.60 3.57 22.70
C ARG A 204 20.70 4.39 21.78
N ILE A 205 19.55 4.80 22.30
CA ILE A 205 18.50 5.48 21.54
C ILE A 205 18.43 6.97 21.92
N PHE A 206 18.22 7.82 20.91
CA PHE A 206 17.99 9.25 21.04
C PHE A 206 16.68 9.61 20.35
N LEU A 207 15.77 10.25 21.07
CA LEU A 207 14.51 10.74 20.50
C LEU A 207 14.69 12.21 20.11
N VAL A 208 14.40 12.55 18.86
CA VAL A 208 14.63 13.86 18.27
C VAL A 208 13.31 14.41 17.72
N VAL A 209 12.87 15.53 18.27
CA VAL A 209 11.73 16.27 17.72
C VAL A 209 12.26 17.19 16.61
N THR A 210 11.67 17.09 15.42
CA THR A 210 12.08 17.87 14.25
C THR A 210 11.23 19.12 14.05
N ASN A 211 11.81 20.17 13.47
CA ASN A 211 11.12 21.44 13.24
C ASN A 211 10.26 21.48 11.95
N GLN A 212 9.99 20.32 11.35
CA GLN A 212 9.20 20.23 10.12
C GLN A 212 7.77 20.73 10.34
N LYS A 213 7.24 21.52 9.40
CA LYS A 213 5.86 22.04 9.49
C LYS A 213 4.80 21.01 9.11
N THR A 214 5.15 20.07 8.23
CA THR A 214 4.25 19.05 7.69
C THR A 214 4.98 17.74 7.45
N VAL A 215 4.29 16.61 7.58
CA VAL A 215 4.83 15.26 7.32
C VAL A 215 4.60 14.81 5.87
N SER A 216 4.66 15.76 4.93
CA SER A 216 4.51 15.45 3.50
C SER A 216 5.73 14.69 2.98
N ALA A 217 5.58 13.82 1.97
CA ALA A 217 6.73 13.05 1.47
C ALA A 217 7.87 13.94 0.97
N PHE A 218 7.58 15.11 0.40
CA PHE A 218 8.62 16.02 -0.07
C PHE A 218 9.44 16.60 1.10
N GLU A 219 8.78 17.08 2.15
CA GLU A 219 9.47 17.60 3.34
C GLU A 219 10.20 16.48 4.08
N CYS A 220 9.59 15.30 4.23
CA CYS A 220 10.24 14.13 4.81
C CYS A 220 11.47 13.69 4.01
N GLN A 221 11.40 13.69 2.67
CA GLN A 221 12.57 13.40 1.81
C GLN A 221 13.67 14.44 1.97
N ARG A 222 13.30 15.73 2.06
CA ARG A 222 14.27 16.82 2.27
C ARG A 222 14.94 16.72 3.64
N LEU A 223 14.17 16.44 4.68
CA LEU A 223 14.66 16.19 6.03
C LEU A 223 15.60 14.98 6.04
N MET A 224 15.17 13.85 5.47
CA MET A 224 15.96 12.63 5.45
C MET A 224 17.25 12.75 4.62
N ARG A 225 17.28 13.61 3.60
CA ARG A 225 18.54 13.97 2.92
C ARG A 225 19.53 14.61 3.89
N ARG A 226 19.10 15.61 4.66
CA ARG A 226 19.93 16.27 5.69
C ARG A 226 20.32 15.32 6.82
N VAL A 227 19.42 14.43 7.22
CA VAL A 227 19.70 13.40 8.24
C VAL A 227 20.73 12.41 7.72
N ASN A 228 20.67 11.99 6.46
CA ASN A 228 21.66 11.09 5.87
C ASN A 228 23.01 11.78 5.67
N GLU A 229 23.04 13.07 5.29
CA GLU A 229 24.25 13.90 5.28
C GLU A 229 24.85 13.97 6.70
N PHE A 230 24.01 14.21 7.71
CA PHE A 230 24.44 14.19 9.11
C PHE A 230 24.98 12.82 9.52
N ARG A 231 24.33 11.71 9.19
CA ARG A 231 24.82 10.35 9.52
C ARG A 231 26.20 10.05 8.94
N ALA A 232 26.50 10.58 7.75
CA ALA A 232 27.80 10.39 7.12
C ALA A 232 28.93 11.09 7.89
N ILE A 233 28.67 12.30 8.38
CA ILE A 233 29.64 13.12 9.15
C ILE A 233 29.64 12.76 10.63
N ALA A 234 28.49 12.34 11.17
CA ALA A 234 28.33 12.09 12.59
C ALA A 234 29.18 10.92 13.07
N ALA A 235 29.52 9.97 12.19
CA ALA A 235 30.46 8.89 12.49
C ALA A 235 31.93 9.37 12.61
N GLU A 236 32.27 10.58 12.14
CA GLU A 236 33.63 11.13 12.26
C GLU A 236 33.99 11.36 13.74
N GLY A 237 35.02 10.68 14.24
CA GLY A 237 35.39 10.66 15.66
C GLY A 237 35.08 9.33 16.34
N TRP A 238 34.39 8.41 15.66
CA TRP A 238 34.55 6.98 15.89
C TRP A 238 35.84 6.52 15.17
N ASP A 239 36.75 5.87 15.91
CA ASP A 239 38.15 5.63 15.55
C ASP A 239 38.38 5.17 14.08
N PRO A 240 39.34 5.73 13.31
CA PRO A 240 39.54 5.43 11.89
C PRO A 240 39.79 3.95 11.58
N GLU A 241 40.40 3.22 12.50
CA GLU A 241 40.70 1.78 12.36
C GLU A 241 39.49 0.86 12.63
N SER A 242 38.39 1.38 13.21
CA SER A 242 37.27 0.59 13.76
C SER A 242 35.89 0.96 13.17
N HIS A 243 35.85 1.64 12.01
CA HIS A 243 34.60 1.89 11.25
C HIS A 243 33.74 0.62 11.00
N SER A 244 34.27 -0.58 11.27
CA SER A 244 33.59 -1.86 11.17
C SER A 244 32.58 -2.19 12.29
N GLY A 245 32.44 -1.36 13.34
CA GLY A 245 31.64 -1.70 14.52
C GLY A 245 30.38 -0.86 14.79
N LEU A 246 30.36 0.43 14.44
CA LEU A 246 29.27 1.36 14.80
C LEU A 246 28.24 1.49 13.68
N GLN A 247 26.97 1.20 14.00
CA GLN A 247 25.85 1.44 13.10
C GLN A 247 24.96 2.55 13.67
N ILE A 248 24.81 3.64 12.91
CA ILE A 248 23.88 4.72 13.22
C ILE A 248 22.57 4.43 12.48
N LEU A 249 21.57 3.93 13.19
CA LEU A 249 20.24 3.64 12.68
C LEU A 249 19.32 4.83 12.88
N VAL A 250 18.37 5.02 11.95
CA VAL A 250 17.34 6.06 12.04
C VAL A 250 15.99 5.44 11.76
N THR A 251 15.03 5.72 12.63
CA THR A 251 13.63 5.36 12.46
C THR A 251 12.75 6.53 12.85
N GLY A 252 11.44 6.33 12.81
CA GLY A 252 10.44 7.36 13.05
C GLY A 252 9.65 7.65 11.79
N ARG A 253 8.54 8.37 11.99
CA ARG A 253 7.56 8.57 10.93
C ARG A 253 8.13 9.29 9.69
N PRO A 254 8.97 10.34 9.81
CA PRO A 254 9.53 11.01 8.64
C PRO A 254 10.45 10.08 7.83
N ALA A 255 11.21 9.21 8.50
CA ALA A 255 12.05 8.20 7.86
C ALA A 255 11.19 7.22 7.04
N PHE A 256 10.17 6.61 7.65
CA PHE A 256 9.24 5.69 6.96
C PHE A 256 8.55 6.34 5.77
N VAL A 257 7.99 7.54 5.94
CA VAL A 257 7.29 8.24 4.85
C VAL A 257 8.24 8.55 3.69
N SER A 258 9.48 8.94 3.98
CA SER A 258 10.48 9.20 2.95
C SER A 258 10.84 7.95 2.15
N GLU A 259 11.06 6.82 2.85
CA GLU A 259 11.47 5.55 2.28
C GLU A 259 10.34 4.92 1.47
N ILE A 260 9.14 4.85 2.04
CA ILE A 260 7.93 4.39 1.33
C ILE A 260 7.71 5.21 0.06
N SER A 261 7.85 6.54 0.11
CA SER A 261 7.64 7.37 -1.07
C SER A 261 8.72 7.18 -2.13
N LEU A 262 9.99 6.98 -1.75
CA LEU A 262 11.08 6.69 -2.69
C LEU A 262 10.90 5.31 -3.34
N SER A 263 10.64 4.29 -2.54
CA SER A 263 10.36 2.93 -3.02
C SER A 263 9.16 2.91 -3.96
N MET A 264 8.05 3.58 -3.58
CA MET A 264 6.88 3.67 -4.44
C MET A 264 7.18 4.36 -5.78
N ARG A 265 7.99 5.43 -5.81
CA ARG A 265 8.41 6.06 -7.07
C ARG A 265 9.23 5.11 -7.93
N TYR A 266 10.19 4.41 -7.32
CA TYR A 266 11.01 3.43 -8.01
C TYR A 266 10.15 2.30 -8.58
N ASP A 267 9.25 1.73 -7.78
CA ASP A 267 8.36 0.62 -8.17
C ASP A 267 7.41 1.02 -9.30
N VAL A 268 6.85 2.23 -9.26
CA VAL A 268 5.99 2.74 -10.34
C VAL A 268 6.78 2.85 -11.64
N VAL A 269 8.00 3.42 -11.61
CA VAL A 269 8.84 3.56 -12.81
C VAL A 269 9.32 2.21 -13.31
N ALA A 270 9.80 1.34 -12.43
CA ALA A 270 10.32 0.02 -12.75
C ALA A 270 9.22 -0.89 -13.32
N THR A 271 8.02 -0.87 -12.73
CA THR A 271 6.89 -1.66 -13.21
C THR A 271 6.37 -1.11 -14.53
N LEU A 272 6.26 0.21 -14.70
CA LEU A 272 5.83 0.81 -15.96
C LEU A 272 6.80 0.47 -17.11
N LEU A 273 8.10 0.68 -16.91
CA LEU A 273 9.12 0.35 -17.91
C LEU A 273 9.17 -1.16 -18.17
N GLY A 274 9.13 -1.98 -17.11
CA GLY A 274 9.11 -3.43 -17.20
C GLY A 274 7.91 -3.95 -17.97
N SER A 275 6.70 -3.45 -17.69
CA SER A 275 5.48 -3.80 -18.43
C SER A 275 5.57 -3.39 -19.90
N VAL A 276 6.04 -2.17 -20.21
CA VAL A 276 6.18 -1.71 -21.60
C VAL A 276 7.18 -2.57 -22.37
N VAL A 277 8.32 -2.92 -21.76
CA VAL A 277 9.34 -3.77 -22.38
C VAL A 277 8.80 -5.19 -22.60
N LEU A 278 8.18 -5.80 -21.58
CA LEU A 278 7.65 -7.16 -21.65
C LEU A 278 6.55 -7.28 -22.70
N VAL A 279 5.57 -6.36 -22.66
CA VAL A 279 4.51 -6.26 -23.67
C VAL A 279 5.11 -6.03 -25.05
N GLY A 280 6.11 -5.15 -25.16
CA GLY A 280 6.81 -4.88 -26.40
C GLY A 280 7.46 -6.12 -26.99
N ILE A 281 8.12 -6.94 -26.16
CA ILE A 281 8.74 -8.20 -26.58
C ILE A 281 7.69 -9.20 -27.06
N ILE A 282 6.60 -9.38 -26.30
CA ILE A 282 5.51 -10.31 -26.68
C ILE A 282 4.86 -9.87 -28.00
N PHE A 283 4.58 -8.57 -28.14
CA PHE A 283 4.00 -8.01 -29.36
C PHE A 283 4.95 -8.14 -30.54
N PHE A 284 6.24 -7.88 -30.34
CA PHE A 284 7.25 -8.04 -31.37
C PHE A 284 7.42 -9.51 -31.79
N ALA A 285 7.38 -10.46 -30.85
CA ALA A 285 7.40 -11.88 -31.15
C ALA A 285 6.16 -12.34 -31.95
N GLY A 286 4.99 -11.76 -31.67
CA GLY A 286 3.74 -12.07 -32.38
C GLY A 286 3.65 -11.48 -33.78
N PHE A 287 3.92 -10.18 -33.94
CA PHE A 287 3.69 -9.47 -35.21
C PHE A 287 4.96 -9.18 -36.01
N ARG A 288 6.15 -9.35 -35.42
CA ARG A 288 7.48 -9.10 -36.01
C ARG A 288 7.63 -7.75 -36.71
N ARG A 289 6.84 -6.74 -36.30
CA ARG A 289 6.79 -5.41 -36.90
C ARG A 289 6.83 -4.33 -35.82
N TRP A 290 7.74 -3.37 -36.00
CA TRP A 290 8.00 -2.28 -35.03
C TRP A 290 6.97 -1.14 -35.11
N LEU A 291 6.44 -0.83 -36.30
CA LEU A 291 5.51 0.32 -36.46
C LEU A 291 4.21 0.20 -35.65
N PRO A 292 3.49 -0.95 -35.69
CA PRO A 292 2.26 -1.08 -34.90
C PRO A 292 2.51 -1.09 -33.39
N LEU A 293 3.69 -1.56 -32.96
CA LEU A 293 4.13 -1.54 -31.56
C LEU A 293 4.32 -0.10 -31.07
N VAL A 294 5.01 0.74 -31.85
CA VAL A 294 5.18 2.17 -31.53
C VAL A 294 3.83 2.88 -31.49
N GLY A 295 2.94 2.59 -32.44
CA GLY A 295 1.59 3.15 -32.46
C GLY A 295 0.76 2.76 -31.23
N MET A 296 0.84 1.50 -30.81
CA MET A 296 0.18 1.00 -29.60
C MET A 296 0.73 1.69 -28.34
N ALA A 297 2.05 1.71 -28.17
CA ALA A 297 2.70 2.35 -27.02
C ALA A 297 2.34 3.84 -26.94
N PHE A 298 2.32 4.53 -28.08
CA PHE A 298 1.91 5.93 -28.17
C PHE A 298 0.45 6.14 -27.77
N CYS A 299 -0.47 5.29 -28.25
CA CYS A 299 -1.90 5.38 -27.89
C CYS A 299 -2.13 5.15 -26.39
N LEU A 300 -1.40 4.20 -25.78
CA LEU A 300 -1.49 3.91 -24.33
C LEU A 300 -0.90 5.03 -23.48
N LEU A 301 0.23 5.60 -23.91
CA LEU A 301 0.83 6.72 -23.20
C LEU A 301 -0.06 7.97 -23.28
N LEU A 302 -0.66 8.22 -24.45
CA LEU A 302 -1.63 9.30 -24.62
C LEU A 302 -2.90 9.07 -23.80
N SER A 303 -3.40 7.84 -23.67
CA SER A 303 -4.57 7.55 -22.84
C SER A 303 -4.27 7.71 -21.35
N CYS A 304 -3.10 7.28 -20.87
CA CYS A 304 -2.62 7.55 -19.50
C CYS A 304 -2.52 9.06 -19.25
N LEU A 305 -1.98 9.83 -20.20
CA LEU A 305 -1.86 11.30 -20.10
C LEU A 305 -3.24 11.98 -19.99
N VAL A 306 -4.19 11.59 -20.84
CA VAL A 306 -5.56 12.13 -20.81
C VAL A 306 -6.28 11.74 -19.52
N ALA A 307 -6.14 10.49 -19.07
CA ALA A 307 -6.74 10.01 -17.82
C ALA A 307 -6.15 10.71 -16.59
N LEU A 308 -4.84 10.94 -16.55
CA LEU A 308 -4.19 11.75 -15.51
C LEU A 308 -4.71 13.18 -15.50
N THR A 309 -4.83 13.80 -16.68
CA THR A 309 -5.33 15.17 -16.81
C THR A 309 -6.78 15.27 -16.32
N ALA A 310 -7.64 14.34 -16.75
CA ALA A 310 -9.03 14.28 -16.32
C ALA A 310 -9.16 14.02 -14.82
N GLY A 311 -8.37 13.07 -14.29
CA GLY A 311 -8.30 12.78 -12.86
C GLY A 311 -7.88 14.01 -12.05
N GLN A 312 -6.87 14.75 -12.52
CA GLN A 312 -6.41 15.95 -11.84
C GLN A 312 -7.45 17.07 -11.85
N LEU A 313 -8.22 17.21 -12.92
CA LEU A 313 -9.33 18.17 -13.00
C LEU A 313 -10.52 17.79 -12.11
N LEU A 314 -10.80 16.49 -11.96
CA LEU A 314 -11.91 15.99 -11.14
C LEU A 314 -11.62 16.03 -9.64
N PHE A 315 -10.40 15.65 -9.23
CA PHE A 315 -10.06 15.47 -7.81
C PHE A 315 -9.17 16.58 -7.24
N GLY A 316 -8.50 17.38 -8.08
CA GLY A 316 -7.59 18.47 -7.68
C GLY A 316 -6.26 18.00 -7.06
N ARG A 317 -6.24 16.85 -6.37
CA ARG A 317 -5.04 16.19 -5.86
C ARG A 317 -5.12 14.69 -6.14
N LEU A 318 -4.06 14.11 -6.66
CA LEU A 318 -3.99 12.68 -6.96
C LEU A 318 -3.07 11.98 -5.95
N SER A 319 -3.54 10.86 -5.40
CA SER A 319 -2.72 10.00 -4.54
C SER A 319 -1.60 9.34 -5.36
N MET A 320 -0.41 9.20 -4.77
CA MET A 320 0.69 8.45 -5.36
C MET A 320 0.29 7.01 -5.71
N ILE A 321 -0.58 6.38 -4.92
CA ILE A 321 -1.07 5.02 -5.20
C ILE A 321 -1.88 5.00 -6.49
N SER A 322 -2.72 6.03 -6.70
CA SER A 322 -3.57 6.12 -7.88
C SER A 322 -2.77 6.31 -9.16
N VAL A 323 -1.53 6.83 -9.10
CA VAL A 323 -0.62 6.96 -10.27
C VAL A 323 -0.21 5.59 -10.83
N GLY A 324 -0.21 4.55 -10.00
CA GLY A 324 0.03 3.16 -10.42
C GLY A 324 -0.97 2.64 -11.47
N PHE A 325 -2.09 3.33 -11.69
CA PHE A 325 -3.07 2.94 -12.70
C PHE A 325 -2.50 2.87 -14.12
N CYS A 326 -1.46 3.64 -14.48
CA CYS A 326 -0.91 3.61 -15.83
C CYS A 326 -0.29 2.24 -16.15
N ALA A 327 0.33 1.56 -15.18
CA ALA A 327 0.84 0.20 -15.39
C ALA A 327 -0.31 -0.80 -15.63
N ILE A 328 -1.41 -0.69 -14.86
CA ILE A 328 -2.61 -1.51 -15.05
C ILE A 328 -3.25 -1.24 -16.42
N LEU A 329 -3.35 0.04 -16.80
CA LEU A 329 -3.93 0.47 -18.07
C LEU A 329 -3.09 -0.01 -19.27
N VAL A 330 -1.77 -0.04 -19.15
CA VAL A 330 -0.90 -0.63 -20.18
C VAL A 330 -1.23 -2.10 -20.36
N GLY A 331 -1.36 -2.88 -19.29
CA GLY A 331 -1.72 -4.30 -19.39
C GLY A 331 -3.08 -4.53 -20.08
N LEU A 332 -4.12 -3.81 -19.64
CA LEU A 332 -5.48 -3.97 -20.16
C LEU A 332 -5.69 -3.36 -21.55
N GLY A 333 -5.02 -2.24 -21.85
CA GLY A 333 -5.23 -1.50 -23.09
C GLY A 333 -4.55 -2.14 -24.31
N VAL A 334 -3.51 -2.95 -24.10
CA VAL A 334 -2.80 -3.69 -25.16
C VAL A 334 -3.72 -4.67 -25.88
N ASP A 335 -4.66 -5.29 -25.17
CA ASP A 335 -5.60 -6.25 -25.75
C ASP A 335 -6.41 -5.65 -26.89
N PHE A 336 -6.84 -4.39 -26.74
CA PHE A 336 -7.56 -3.68 -27.80
C PHE A 336 -6.69 -3.45 -29.04
N ALA A 337 -5.39 -3.18 -28.88
CA ALA A 337 -4.47 -3.04 -30.00
C ALA A 337 -4.31 -4.36 -30.76
N ILE A 338 -4.10 -5.46 -30.03
CA ILE A 338 -3.91 -6.81 -30.60
C ILE A 338 -5.17 -7.22 -31.38
N LEU A 339 -6.35 -7.07 -30.80
CA LEU A 339 -7.62 -7.40 -31.43
C LEU A 339 -7.85 -6.58 -32.71
N THR A 340 -7.61 -5.26 -32.64
CA THR A 340 -7.83 -4.34 -33.76
C THR A 340 -6.86 -4.60 -34.91
N ILE A 341 -5.56 -4.78 -34.60
CA ILE A 341 -4.52 -5.05 -35.60
C ILE A 341 -4.71 -6.44 -36.23
N GLY A 342 -5.01 -7.46 -35.43
CA GLY A 342 -5.24 -8.82 -35.94
C GLY A 342 -6.39 -8.86 -36.94
N ARG A 343 -7.46 -8.11 -36.70
CA ARG A 343 -8.61 -8.01 -37.61
C ARG A 343 -8.32 -7.19 -38.85
N TYR A 344 -7.53 -6.13 -38.73
CA TYR A 344 -7.03 -5.40 -39.88
C TYR A 344 -6.17 -6.29 -40.78
N HIS A 345 -5.30 -7.13 -40.20
CA HIS A 345 -4.50 -8.09 -40.97
C HIS A 345 -5.35 -9.15 -41.66
N GLN A 346 -6.39 -9.67 -41.01
CA GLN A 346 -7.34 -10.58 -41.63
C GLN A 346 -8.06 -9.93 -42.82
N ALA A 347 -8.63 -8.73 -42.64
CA ALA A 347 -9.31 -8.02 -43.75
C ALA A 347 -8.36 -7.71 -44.93
N ARG A 348 -7.08 -7.43 -44.65
CA ARG A 348 -6.05 -7.26 -45.69
C ARG A 348 -5.70 -8.58 -46.39
N ALA A 349 -5.71 -9.70 -45.67
CA ALA A 349 -5.50 -11.03 -46.25
C ALA A 349 -6.70 -11.46 -47.12
N ASP A 350 -7.91 -11.04 -46.76
CA ASP A 350 -9.15 -11.22 -47.54
C ASP A 350 -9.20 -10.33 -48.80
N GLY A 351 -8.16 -9.53 -49.06
CA GLY A 351 -8.03 -8.71 -50.27
C GLY A 351 -8.62 -7.30 -50.17
N GLU A 352 -9.12 -6.87 -49.00
CA GLU A 352 -9.71 -5.54 -48.86
C GLU A 352 -8.64 -4.43 -48.98
N PRO A 353 -8.88 -3.34 -49.74
CA PRO A 353 -8.00 -2.17 -49.78
C PRO A 353 -7.88 -1.54 -48.38
N HIS A 354 -6.75 -0.88 -48.09
CA HIS A 354 -6.40 -0.40 -46.75
C HIS A 354 -7.52 0.39 -46.05
N GLN A 355 -8.17 1.28 -46.78
CA GLN A 355 -9.28 2.08 -46.25
C GLN A 355 -10.50 1.22 -45.89
N GLN A 356 -10.85 0.22 -46.70
CA GLN A 356 -11.95 -0.69 -46.40
C GLN A 356 -11.58 -1.63 -45.25
N ALA A 357 -10.36 -2.14 -45.21
CA ALA A 357 -9.88 -2.98 -44.11
C ALA A 357 -9.96 -2.27 -42.75
N ILE A 358 -9.64 -0.96 -42.69
CA ILE A 358 -9.82 -0.15 -41.48
C ILE A 358 -11.32 -0.03 -41.13
N ALA A 359 -12.16 0.32 -42.10
CA ALA A 359 -13.61 0.46 -41.88
C ALA A 359 -14.24 -0.85 -41.38
N THR A 360 -13.88 -1.99 -41.98
CA THR A 360 -14.33 -3.33 -41.59
C THR A 360 -13.87 -3.69 -40.18
N SER A 361 -12.62 -3.38 -39.84
CA SER A 361 -12.06 -3.63 -38.50
C SER A 361 -12.82 -2.84 -37.43
N VAL A 362 -12.99 -1.53 -37.63
CA VAL A 362 -13.72 -0.66 -36.69
C VAL A 362 -15.21 -1.05 -36.62
N ALA A 363 -15.85 -1.39 -37.74
CA ALA A 363 -17.26 -1.76 -37.77
C ALA A 363 -17.54 -3.07 -37.00
N LYS A 364 -16.67 -4.08 -37.15
CA LYS A 364 -16.85 -5.39 -36.51
C LYS A 364 -16.37 -5.40 -35.06
N LEU A 365 -15.21 -4.80 -34.77
CA LEU A 365 -14.62 -4.85 -33.43
C LEU A 365 -14.95 -3.66 -32.54
N GLY A 366 -15.34 -2.51 -33.09
CA GLY A 366 -15.62 -1.32 -32.29
C GLY A 366 -16.70 -1.56 -31.24
N ARG A 367 -17.74 -2.36 -31.55
CA ARG A 367 -18.76 -2.77 -30.57
C ARG A 367 -18.16 -3.66 -29.48
N ALA A 368 -17.34 -4.64 -29.85
CA ALA A 368 -16.71 -5.54 -28.88
C ALA A 368 -15.74 -4.78 -27.95
N ILE A 369 -14.95 -3.86 -28.49
CA ILE A 369 -14.03 -2.99 -27.73
C ILE A 369 -14.82 -2.08 -26.79
N PHE A 370 -15.92 -1.48 -27.26
CA PHE A 370 -16.76 -0.63 -26.42
C PHE A 370 -17.37 -1.41 -25.24
N PHE A 371 -17.93 -2.58 -25.47
CA PHE A 371 -18.48 -3.40 -24.39
C PHE A 371 -17.39 -3.93 -23.46
N GLY A 372 -16.21 -4.31 -23.98
CA GLY A 372 -15.07 -4.69 -23.15
C GLY A 372 -14.57 -3.55 -22.27
N ALA A 373 -14.40 -2.35 -22.83
CA ALA A 373 -14.04 -1.16 -22.07
C ALA A 373 -15.11 -0.81 -21.01
N LEU A 374 -16.40 -0.93 -21.36
CA LEU A 374 -17.51 -0.65 -20.45
C LEU A 374 -17.54 -1.61 -19.27
N THR A 375 -17.42 -2.93 -19.49
CA THR A 375 -17.44 -3.91 -18.40
C THR A 375 -16.23 -3.76 -17.48
N THR A 376 -15.04 -3.53 -18.05
CA THR A 376 -13.83 -3.23 -17.27
C THR A 376 -13.98 -1.94 -16.47
N ALA A 377 -14.47 -0.87 -17.09
CA ALA A 377 -14.71 0.41 -16.42
C ALA A 377 -15.69 0.27 -15.25
N VAL A 378 -16.80 -0.45 -15.43
CA VAL A 378 -17.78 -0.73 -14.37
C VAL A 378 -17.12 -1.51 -13.22
N GLY A 379 -16.29 -2.51 -13.53
CA GLY A 379 -15.55 -3.28 -12.53
C GLY A 379 -14.62 -2.40 -11.67
N PHE A 380 -13.89 -1.47 -12.29
CA PHE A 380 -13.01 -0.55 -11.56
C PHE A 380 -13.76 0.58 -10.86
N LEU A 381 -14.88 1.06 -11.40
CA LEU A 381 -15.74 2.05 -10.75
C LEU A 381 -16.36 1.51 -9.45
N ALA A 382 -16.47 0.19 -9.29
CA ALA A 382 -16.86 -0.40 -8.00
C ALA A 382 -15.93 0.00 -6.84
N LEU A 383 -14.66 0.34 -7.11
CA LEU A 383 -13.72 0.83 -6.09
C LEU A 383 -14.15 2.16 -5.45
N VAL A 384 -14.98 2.95 -6.14
CA VAL A 384 -15.57 4.18 -5.59
C VAL A 384 -16.43 3.89 -4.35
N LEU A 385 -17.03 2.70 -4.28
CA LEU A 385 -17.86 2.27 -3.14
C LEU A 385 -17.04 1.95 -1.88
N SER A 386 -15.70 1.84 -1.97
CA SER A 386 -14.85 1.52 -0.82
C SER A 386 -14.82 2.63 0.24
N GLY A 387 -15.13 3.88 -0.14
CA GLY A 387 -15.01 5.06 0.72
C GLY A 387 -13.57 5.55 0.95
N ALA A 388 -12.58 4.85 0.39
CA ALA A 388 -11.19 5.28 0.37
C ALA A 388 -10.92 6.18 -0.84
N MET A 389 -10.35 7.37 -0.61
CA MET A 389 -10.11 8.36 -1.67
C MET A 389 -9.12 7.83 -2.72
N SER A 390 -8.04 7.18 -2.30
CA SER A 390 -7.01 6.65 -3.21
C SER A 390 -7.56 5.54 -4.14
N PHE A 391 -8.43 4.65 -3.65
CA PHE A 391 -9.03 3.60 -4.48
C PHE A 391 -10.14 4.16 -5.40
N SER A 392 -10.90 5.14 -4.92
CA SER A 392 -11.90 5.82 -5.76
C SER A 392 -11.24 6.54 -6.94
N GLN A 393 -10.13 7.25 -6.68
CA GLN A 393 -9.31 7.86 -7.72
C GLN A 393 -8.78 6.81 -8.70
N LEU A 394 -8.16 5.74 -8.19
CA LEU A 394 -7.64 4.65 -9.02
C LEU A 394 -8.73 4.09 -9.97
N GLY A 395 -9.92 3.79 -9.44
CA GLY A 395 -11.03 3.27 -10.23
C GLY A 395 -11.50 4.21 -11.34
N VAL A 396 -11.67 5.50 -11.02
CA VAL A 396 -12.09 6.52 -12.00
C VAL A 396 -11.02 6.75 -13.07
N LEU A 397 -9.74 6.81 -12.70
CA LEU A 397 -8.65 6.99 -13.66
C LEU A 397 -8.55 5.80 -14.64
N ILE A 398 -8.72 4.56 -14.15
CA ILE A 398 -8.74 3.38 -15.02
C ILE A 398 -9.96 3.40 -15.93
N ALA A 399 -11.14 3.73 -15.41
CA ALA A 399 -12.36 3.81 -16.21
C ALA A 399 -12.24 4.82 -17.36
N ILE A 400 -11.72 6.03 -17.09
CA ILE A 400 -11.48 7.02 -18.15
C ILE A 400 -10.39 6.52 -19.10
N GLY A 401 -9.29 6.00 -18.56
CA GLY A 401 -8.15 5.52 -19.34
C GLY A 401 -8.52 4.42 -20.31
N ILE A 402 -9.33 3.44 -19.90
CA ILE A 402 -9.70 2.29 -20.73
C ILE A 402 -10.66 2.68 -21.87
N PHE A 403 -11.60 3.59 -21.60
CA PHE A 403 -12.47 4.15 -22.65
C PHE A 403 -11.67 4.94 -23.67
N VAL A 404 -10.79 5.83 -23.21
CA VAL A 404 -9.93 6.64 -24.07
C VAL A 404 -8.96 5.76 -24.85
N ALA A 405 -8.40 4.72 -24.23
CA ALA A 405 -7.56 3.73 -24.91
C ALA A 405 -8.32 3.02 -26.03
N GLY A 406 -9.54 2.53 -25.77
CA GLY A 406 -10.37 1.90 -26.80
C GLY A 406 -10.64 2.84 -27.98
N LEU A 407 -10.96 4.11 -27.72
CA LEU A 407 -11.17 5.12 -28.77
C LEU A 407 -9.89 5.40 -29.58
N PHE A 408 -8.75 5.55 -28.90
CA PHE A 408 -7.47 5.79 -29.57
C PHE A 408 -7.00 4.57 -30.37
N MET A 409 -7.25 3.35 -29.89
CA MET A 409 -6.94 2.12 -30.64
C MET A 409 -7.81 1.97 -31.89
N CYS A 410 -9.08 2.39 -31.84
CA CYS A 410 -9.96 2.37 -33.01
C CYS A 410 -9.65 3.48 -34.03
N SER A 411 -8.88 4.51 -33.65
CA SER A 411 -8.65 5.69 -34.48
C SER A 411 -7.18 5.96 -34.76
N ILE A 412 -6.42 6.38 -33.74
CA ILE A 412 -5.03 6.83 -33.85
C ILE A 412 -4.09 5.69 -34.26
N LEU A 413 -4.34 4.46 -33.80
CA LEU A 413 -3.48 3.31 -34.12
C LEU A 413 -3.29 3.10 -35.63
N PHE A 414 -4.35 3.31 -36.41
CA PHE A 414 -4.33 3.15 -37.86
C PHE A 414 -3.49 4.21 -38.58
N LEU A 415 -3.16 5.35 -37.95
CA LEU A 415 -2.21 6.32 -38.52
C LEU A 415 -0.80 5.75 -38.65
N PHE A 416 -0.41 4.88 -37.73
CA PHE A 416 0.91 4.24 -37.72
C PHE A 416 0.99 3.03 -38.68
N VAL A 417 -0.15 2.50 -39.11
CA VAL A 417 -0.21 1.39 -40.07
C VAL A 417 -0.15 1.96 -41.49
N ARG A 418 1.03 1.96 -42.10
CA ARG A 418 1.23 2.45 -43.48
C ARG A 418 0.79 1.41 -44.51
N GLU A 419 0.22 1.88 -45.64
CA GLU A 419 0.01 1.07 -46.84
C GLU A 419 1.36 0.54 -47.35
N ARG A 420 1.70 -0.69 -47.00
CA ARG A 420 2.72 -1.46 -47.72
C ARG A 420 2.17 -2.83 -48.05
N HIS A 421 2.32 -3.22 -49.31
CA HIS A 421 2.05 -4.56 -49.84
C HIS A 421 3.15 -5.50 -49.35
N GLY A 422 3.11 -5.88 -48.08
CA GLY A 422 3.94 -6.96 -47.55
C GLY A 422 3.03 -8.12 -47.19
N ALA A 423 3.12 -9.21 -47.95
CA ALA A 423 2.45 -10.47 -47.67
C ALA A 423 2.59 -10.81 -46.18
N VAL A 424 1.47 -11.19 -45.55
CA VAL A 424 1.46 -11.69 -44.18
C VAL A 424 2.31 -12.96 -44.19
N GLN A 425 3.51 -12.90 -43.60
CA GLN A 425 4.33 -14.09 -43.41
C GLN A 425 3.68 -14.97 -42.36
N HIS A 426 3.81 -16.28 -42.55
CA HIS A 426 3.25 -17.35 -41.74
C HIS A 426 3.53 -17.14 -40.24
N ASP A 427 2.48 -16.92 -39.44
CA ASP A 427 2.59 -16.69 -37.99
C ASP A 427 2.80 -18.02 -37.26
N TRP A 428 4.07 -18.40 -37.05
CA TRP A 428 4.44 -19.59 -36.28
C TRP A 428 3.79 -19.63 -34.88
N LEU A 429 3.58 -18.46 -34.26
CA LEU A 429 2.92 -18.32 -32.97
C LEU A 429 1.45 -18.74 -33.05
N PHE A 430 0.76 -18.39 -34.14
CA PHE A 430 -0.63 -18.78 -34.37
C PHE A 430 -0.75 -20.29 -34.55
N ASP A 431 0.24 -20.91 -35.21
CA ASP A 431 0.32 -22.36 -35.37
C ASP A 431 0.59 -23.08 -34.05
N VAL A 432 1.47 -22.54 -33.19
CA VAL A 432 1.72 -23.05 -31.84
C VAL A 432 0.46 -22.93 -30.98
N VAL A 433 -0.19 -21.76 -30.96
CA VAL A 433 -1.44 -21.54 -30.21
C VAL A 433 -2.57 -22.42 -30.75
N ARG A 434 -2.70 -22.54 -32.07
CA ARG A 434 -3.68 -23.44 -32.71
C ARG A 434 -3.43 -24.89 -32.30
N ASN A 435 -2.17 -25.34 -32.30
CA ASN A 435 -1.81 -26.69 -31.86
C ASN A 435 -2.07 -26.89 -30.38
N TYR A 436 -1.78 -25.89 -29.53
CA TYR A 436 -2.10 -25.92 -28.10
C TYR A 436 -3.61 -25.98 -27.84
N VAL A 437 -4.38 -25.07 -28.45
CA VAL A 437 -5.85 -25.03 -28.33
C VAL A 437 -6.43 -26.35 -28.83
N ARG A 438 -6.03 -26.83 -30.00
CA ARG A 438 -6.47 -28.11 -30.56
C ARG A 438 -6.10 -29.28 -29.64
N TRP A 439 -4.91 -29.27 -29.06
CA TRP A 439 -4.48 -30.26 -28.08
C TRP A 439 -5.33 -30.20 -26.80
N THR A 440 -5.54 -29.03 -26.19
CA THR A 440 -6.40 -28.89 -25.00
C THR A 440 -7.86 -29.25 -25.27
N VAL A 441 -8.42 -28.82 -26.39
CA VAL A 441 -9.80 -29.11 -26.80
C VAL A 441 -9.96 -30.61 -27.09
N CYS A 442 -9.02 -31.24 -27.81
CA CYS A 442 -9.03 -32.69 -28.01
C CYS A 442 -8.84 -33.45 -26.69
N HIS A 443 -7.95 -33.00 -25.82
CA HIS A 443 -7.69 -33.65 -24.53
C HIS A 443 -8.90 -33.52 -23.58
N TRP A 444 -9.61 -32.39 -23.57
CA TRP A 444 -10.80 -32.20 -22.70
C TRP A 444 -12.10 -32.76 -23.29
N LEU A 445 -12.34 -32.67 -24.60
CA LEU A 445 -13.55 -33.22 -25.23
C LEU A 445 -13.51 -34.75 -25.37
N PHE A 446 -12.31 -35.35 -25.50
CA PHE A 446 -12.17 -36.81 -25.68
C PHE A 446 -11.68 -37.56 -24.44
N ALA A 447 -11.43 -36.88 -23.30
CA ALA A 447 -11.16 -37.56 -22.03
C ALA A 447 -12.39 -38.30 -21.44
N GLY A 448 -13.58 -38.18 -22.06
CA GLY A 448 -14.83 -38.77 -21.57
C GLY A 448 -15.45 -39.90 -22.40
N SER A 449 -14.88 -40.33 -23.53
CA SER A 449 -15.48 -41.39 -24.35
C SER A 449 -14.45 -42.45 -24.78
N PRO A 450 -14.48 -43.66 -24.19
CA PRO A 450 -13.71 -44.78 -24.70
C PRO A 450 -14.56 -45.54 -25.73
N THR A 451 -14.47 -45.21 -27.01
CA THR A 451 -14.71 -46.18 -28.09
C THR A 451 -13.94 -45.79 -29.34
N PRO A 452 -12.98 -46.61 -29.81
CA PRO A 452 -12.41 -46.44 -31.12
C PRO A 452 -13.40 -46.99 -32.15
N LEU A 453 -13.90 -46.14 -33.06
CA LEU A 453 -14.61 -46.61 -34.24
C LEU A 453 -13.62 -47.31 -35.19
N ARG A 454 -13.71 -48.63 -35.15
CA ARG A 454 -13.08 -49.61 -36.04
C ARG A 454 -13.58 -49.42 -37.48
N SER A 455 -12.62 -49.18 -38.37
CA SER A 455 -12.65 -49.41 -39.83
C SER A 455 -13.92 -49.07 -40.63
N GLN A 456 -13.82 -48.07 -41.52
CA GLN A 456 -14.38 -48.23 -42.85
C GLN A 456 -13.29 -48.06 -43.90
N ARG A 457 -13.06 -49.17 -44.62
CA ARG A 457 -12.24 -49.26 -45.81
C ARG A 457 -12.84 -48.38 -46.90
N THR A 458 -11.94 -47.76 -47.66
CA THR A 458 -12.05 -47.45 -49.08
C THR A 458 -13.14 -48.24 -49.83
N PHE A 459 -14.06 -47.54 -50.49
CA PHE A 459 -14.67 -48.05 -51.72
C PHE A 459 -14.88 -46.90 -52.71
N THR A 460 -14.21 -47.04 -53.84
CA THR A 460 -14.27 -46.21 -55.04
C THR A 460 -15.56 -46.47 -55.82
N GLY A 461 -16.13 -45.42 -56.41
CA GLY A 461 -16.68 -45.47 -57.77
C GLY A 461 -18.13 -45.91 -57.99
N THR A 462 -18.84 -45.01 -58.68
CA THR A 462 -19.84 -45.24 -59.75
C THR A 462 -21.34 -45.31 -59.45
N LYS A 463 -22.01 -44.34 -60.09
CA LYS A 463 -23.32 -44.33 -60.79
C LYS A 463 -24.63 -44.13 -60.01
N GLU A 464 -25.25 -43.01 -60.36
CA GLU A 464 -26.67 -42.67 -60.23
C GLU A 464 -27.57 -43.64 -61.01
N HIS A 465 -28.73 -44.03 -60.45
CA HIS A 465 -30.09 -43.69 -60.89
C HIS A 465 -31.17 -44.47 -60.09
N PRO A 466 -32.47 -44.12 -60.17
CA PRO A 466 -33.36 -44.04 -59.01
C PRO A 466 -34.43 -45.14 -58.95
N GLY A 467 -35.01 -45.38 -57.77
CA GLY A 467 -36.06 -46.39 -57.59
C GLY A 467 -36.94 -46.18 -56.36
N LYS A 468 -38.24 -46.07 -56.61
CA LYS A 468 -39.36 -45.91 -55.66
C LYS A 468 -39.58 -47.13 -54.75
N SER A 469 -40.07 -46.91 -53.53
CA SER A 469 -41.27 -47.51 -52.87
C SER A 469 -41.06 -47.47 -51.35
N ARG A 470 -41.89 -46.77 -50.56
CA ARG A 470 -43.29 -47.04 -50.11
C ARG A 470 -43.40 -48.23 -49.15
N SER A 471 -43.96 -47.95 -47.97
CA SER A 471 -44.72 -48.83 -47.03
C SER A 471 -44.08 -48.94 -45.63
N ARG A 472 -44.54 -48.21 -44.60
CA ARG A 472 -45.75 -48.37 -43.73
C ARG A 472 -45.46 -49.22 -42.48
N ARG A 473 -45.76 -48.59 -41.31
CA ARG A 473 -46.34 -49.18 -40.07
C ARG A 473 -45.47 -50.21 -39.31
N ASN A 474 -45.42 -50.27 -37.98
CA ASN A 474 -46.44 -50.02 -36.97
C ASN A 474 -45.83 -49.86 -35.56
N HIS A 475 -46.57 -49.12 -34.72
CA HIS A 475 -46.80 -49.28 -33.27
C HIS A 475 -45.78 -50.01 -32.38
N ALA A 476 -45.17 -49.32 -31.42
CA ALA A 476 -45.72 -48.94 -30.10
C ALA A 476 -45.85 -50.14 -29.13
N LYS A 477 -45.00 -50.13 -28.09
CA LYS A 477 -45.37 -50.55 -26.74
C LYS A 477 -44.36 -50.03 -25.71
N ASN A 478 -44.95 -49.42 -24.67
CA ASN A 478 -44.45 -49.25 -23.31
C ASN A 478 -43.61 -48.00 -23.00
N ALA A 479 -44.35 -46.94 -22.66
CA ALA A 479 -43.97 -45.99 -21.64
C ALA A 479 -44.32 -46.55 -20.25
N SER A 480 -43.36 -46.59 -19.31
CA SER A 480 -43.54 -46.40 -17.86
C SER A 480 -42.27 -46.76 -17.06
N ALA A 481 -41.35 -45.80 -16.88
CA ALA A 481 -40.44 -45.69 -15.72
C ALA A 481 -39.45 -44.54 -15.95
N LEU A 482 -39.86 -43.30 -15.68
CA LEU A 482 -38.97 -42.15 -15.63
C LEU A 482 -39.22 -41.42 -14.31
N GLY A 483 -38.44 -41.80 -13.31
CA GLY A 483 -38.37 -41.17 -12.00
C GLY A 483 -37.03 -41.53 -11.35
N ALA A 484 -36.29 -40.49 -10.93
CA ALA A 484 -35.07 -40.51 -10.12
C ALA A 484 -33.74 -40.91 -10.80
N SER A 485 -32.88 -39.92 -11.05
CA SER A 485 -31.50 -39.85 -10.50
C SER A 485 -30.63 -38.84 -11.28
N ALA A 486 -30.64 -37.58 -10.84
CA ALA A 486 -29.69 -36.54 -11.29
C ALA A 486 -28.81 -35.99 -10.13
N GLY A 487 -28.88 -36.60 -8.94
CA GLY A 487 -28.22 -36.08 -7.72
C GLY A 487 -26.91 -36.76 -7.32
N ASN A 488 -26.49 -37.84 -8.00
CA ASN A 488 -25.39 -38.68 -7.49
C ASN A 488 -24.07 -38.58 -8.27
N ARG A 489 -23.98 -37.76 -9.34
CA ARG A 489 -22.73 -37.60 -10.11
C ARG A 489 -21.79 -36.51 -9.60
N SER A 490 -22.30 -35.45 -8.95
CA SER A 490 -21.45 -34.36 -8.44
C SER A 490 -20.68 -34.70 -7.16
N ARG A 491 -21.12 -35.70 -6.39
CA ARG A 491 -20.51 -36.09 -5.11
C ARG A 491 -19.30 -37.02 -5.26
N ALA A 492 -19.19 -37.72 -6.40
CA ALA A 492 -18.09 -38.64 -6.69
C ALA A 492 -16.84 -37.90 -7.21
N GLU A 493 -17.02 -36.83 -7.99
CA GLU A 493 -15.91 -36.03 -8.54
C GLU A 493 -15.20 -35.20 -7.46
N SER A 494 -15.93 -34.66 -6.47
CA SER A 494 -15.34 -33.91 -5.34
C SER A 494 -14.47 -34.78 -4.42
N ALA A 495 -14.76 -36.08 -4.31
CA ALA A 495 -14.00 -37.01 -3.48
C ALA A 495 -12.66 -37.43 -4.12
N GLY A 496 -12.59 -37.44 -5.46
CA GLY A 496 -11.37 -37.75 -6.21
C GLY A 496 -10.30 -36.66 -6.10
N VAL A 497 -10.73 -35.39 -6.17
CA VAL A 497 -9.84 -34.22 -6.08
C VAL A 497 -9.26 -34.07 -4.68
N ALA A 498 -10.04 -34.34 -3.63
CA ALA A 498 -9.58 -34.30 -2.24
C ALA A 498 -8.52 -35.40 -1.93
N ARG A 499 -8.66 -36.60 -2.52
CA ARG A 499 -7.65 -37.67 -2.36
C ARG A 499 -6.35 -37.38 -3.11
N LEU A 500 -6.42 -36.72 -4.27
CA LEU A 500 -5.25 -36.33 -5.05
C LEU A 500 -4.46 -35.19 -4.37
N LEU A 501 -5.14 -34.24 -3.74
CA LEU A 501 -4.50 -33.19 -2.94
C LEU A 501 -3.84 -33.75 -1.67
N ALA A 502 -4.49 -34.68 -0.97
CA ALA A 502 -3.91 -35.33 0.22
C ALA A 502 -2.66 -36.17 -0.11
N LYS A 503 -2.67 -36.86 -1.26
CA LYS A 503 -1.54 -37.69 -1.71
C LYS A 503 -0.33 -36.86 -2.13
N ASN A 504 -0.55 -35.69 -2.73
CA ASN A 504 0.52 -34.76 -3.12
C ASN A 504 1.09 -33.98 -1.92
N LEU A 505 0.28 -33.71 -0.89
CA LEU A 505 0.74 -33.09 0.35
C LEU A 505 1.61 -34.05 1.19
N GLY A 506 1.26 -35.34 1.25
CA GLY A 506 2.08 -36.34 1.95
C GLY A 506 3.43 -36.64 1.28
N ALA A 507 3.55 -36.43 -0.05
CA ALA A 507 4.81 -36.60 -0.77
C ALA A 507 5.81 -35.44 -0.54
N LEU A 508 5.33 -34.27 -0.13
CA LEU A 508 6.15 -33.11 0.26
C LEU A 508 6.70 -33.21 1.70
N GLU A 509 6.12 -34.09 2.53
CA GLU A 509 6.49 -34.30 3.93
C GLU A 509 7.70 -35.25 4.12
N ALA A 510 8.10 -35.98 3.07
CA ALA A 510 9.10 -37.07 3.15
C ALA A 510 10.48 -36.74 2.56
N ALA A 511 10.77 -35.48 2.18
CA ALA A 511 12.05 -35.09 1.59
C ALA A 511 13.11 -34.73 2.68
N PRO A 512 14.35 -35.23 2.60
CA PRO A 512 15.38 -35.01 3.62
C PRO A 512 15.91 -33.56 3.58
N LEU A 513 16.03 -32.96 4.75
CA LEU A 513 16.43 -31.57 4.98
C LEU A 513 17.95 -31.40 4.84
N SER A 514 18.40 -30.57 3.89
CA SER A 514 19.77 -30.04 3.85
C SER A 514 19.81 -28.52 4.07
N GLY A 515 20.49 -28.13 5.14
CA GLY A 515 21.42 -27.00 5.26
C GLY A 515 20.99 -25.53 5.11
N GLN A 516 19.92 -25.15 4.41
CA GLN A 516 19.86 -23.76 3.92
C GLN A 516 18.49 -23.06 3.87
N ASN A 517 17.60 -23.29 4.85
CA ASN A 517 16.34 -22.53 4.95
C ASN A 517 15.84 -22.30 6.39
N GLN A 518 16.47 -21.36 7.10
CA GLN A 518 16.04 -20.95 8.45
C GLN A 518 14.98 -19.83 8.46
N LYS A 519 14.50 -19.38 7.27
CA LYS A 519 13.45 -18.35 7.14
C LYS A 519 12.00 -18.89 7.13
N LEU A 520 11.79 -20.20 7.20
CA LEU A 520 10.46 -20.84 7.12
C LEU A 520 9.85 -21.24 8.46
N LEU A 521 10.59 -21.10 9.57
CA LEU A 521 10.13 -21.48 10.91
C LEU A 521 9.16 -20.48 11.56
N TYR A 522 9.09 -19.23 11.09
CA TYR A 522 8.18 -18.22 11.64
C TYR A 522 6.75 -18.23 11.06
N ALA A 523 6.51 -18.94 9.95
CA ALA A 523 5.18 -19.02 9.33
C ALA A 523 4.26 -20.07 9.97
N ARG A 524 4.78 -20.91 10.88
CA ARG A 524 4.09 -22.10 11.40
C ARG A 524 3.23 -21.84 12.65
N SER A 525 3.34 -20.68 13.31
CA SER A 525 2.57 -20.35 14.52
C SER A 525 1.30 -19.53 14.30
N ALA A 526 1.04 -19.05 13.07
CA ALA A 526 -0.06 -18.11 12.80
C ALA A 526 -1.31 -18.72 12.13
N LEU A 527 -1.33 -20.04 11.87
CA LEU A 527 -2.43 -20.71 11.14
C LEU A 527 -2.93 -21.95 11.88
N SER A 528 -3.62 -21.74 13.01
CA SER A 528 -4.53 -22.72 13.59
C SER A 528 -5.95 -22.13 13.64
N VAL A 529 -6.78 -22.52 12.67
CA VAL A 529 -8.22 -22.21 12.65
C VAL A 529 -8.97 -23.46 13.15
N PRO A 530 -9.84 -23.37 14.17
CA PRO A 530 -10.69 -24.50 14.56
C PRO A 530 -11.89 -24.64 13.60
N LYS A 531 -12.21 -25.90 13.26
CA LYS A 531 -13.37 -26.32 12.47
C LYS A 531 -14.68 -25.82 13.10
N LEU A 532 -15.49 -25.09 12.34
CA LEU A 532 -16.90 -24.80 12.65
C LEU A 532 -17.80 -25.80 11.92
N ASP A 533 -18.58 -26.56 12.69
CA ASP A 533 -19.58 -27.51 12.20
C ASP A 533 -20.94 -26.80 12.04
N GLY A 534 -21.56 -26.98 10.88
CA GLY A 534 -22.79 -26.29 10.50
C GLY A 534 -24.03 -27.03 10.98
N SER A 535 -24.55 -26.65 12.15
CA SER A 535 -25.94 -26.92 12.58
C SER A 535 -26.20 -26.25 13.93
N LYS A 536 -26.89 -25.10 13.88
CA LYS A 536 -27.65 -24.39 14.95
C LYS A 536 -27.58 -22.88 14.71
N SER A 537 -28.37 -22.42 13.74
CA SER A 537 -28.69 -21.00 13.55
C SER A 537 -30.18 -20.84 13.80
N THR A 538 -30.51 -20.18 14.92
CA THR A 538 -31.76 -19.47 15.29
C THR A 538 -32.11 -19.73 16.76
N ALA A 539 -31.36 -19.12 17.69
CA ALA A 539 -31.77 -18.80 19.07
C ALA A 539 -30.55 -18.31 19.87
N PHE A 540 -29.90 -17.22 19.45
CA PHE A 540 -28.82 -16.62 20.25
C PHE A 540 -28.61 -15.12 19.94
N GLU A 541 -29.70 -14.39 19.73
CA GLU A 541 -29.69 -12.92 19.71
C GLU A 541 -30.91 -12.41 20.46
N ARG A 542 -30.86 -12.43 21.81
CA ARG A 542 -31.67 -11.54 22.66
C ARG A 542 -31.25 -11.42 24.13
N ASP A 543 -30.35 -12.27 24.65
CA ASP A 543 -30.08 -12.30 26.11
C ASP A 543 -28.74 -11.73 26.60
N GLN A 544 -27.89 -11.13 25.75
CA GLN A 544 -26.64 -10.52 26.24
C GLN A 544 -26.67 -9.00 26.48
N PHE A 545 -27.79 -8.32 26.25
CA PHE A 545 -27.95 -6.89 26.60
C PHE A 545 -28.68 -6.64 27.93
N ALA A 546 -29.01 -7.69 28.71
CA ALA A 546 -29.77 -7.55 29.96
C ALA A 546 -28.99 -7.89 31.26
N SER A 547 -27.72 -8.31 31.21
CA SER A 547 -26.98 -8.75 32.41
C SER A 547 -25.79 -7.87 32.84
N GLY A 548 -25.71 -6.62 32.39
CA GLY A 548 -24.71 -5.64 32.87
C GLY A 548 -25.26 -4.61 33.86
N ALA A 549 -26.58 -4.57 34.07
CA ALA A 549 -27.26 -3.53 34.86
C ALA A 549 -27.97 -4.07 36.12
N ARG A 550 -27.42 -5.12 36.74
CA ARG A 550 -27.83 -5.60 38.07
C ARG A 550 -26.61 -6.06 38.86
N ASN A 551 -25.81 -5.11 39.35
CA ASN A 551 -24.99 -5.25 40.56
C ASN A 551 -24.27 -3.93 40.88
N ALA A 552 -25.06 -2.90 41.21
CA ALA A 552 -24.61 -1.74 41.98
C ALA A 552 -25.86 -0.95 42.41
N GLY A 553 -26.47 -1.35 43.52
CA GLY A 553 -27.63 -0.64 44.05
C GLY A 553 -28.30 -1.36 45.22
N ALA A 554 -27.68 -1.29 46.40
CA ALA A 554 -28.37 -1.32 47.70
C ALA A 554 -27.37 -1.11 48.85
N ASN A 555 -26.96 0.14 49.09
CA ASN A 555 -26.91 0.65 50.46
C ASN A 555 -27.00 2.17 50.43
N GLY A 556 -28.04 2.69 51.07
CA GLY A 556 -28.43 4.10 51.04
C GLY A 556 -27.54 4.98 51.92
N GLY A 557 -27.51 6.28 51.57
CA GLY A 557 -26.86 7.31 52.37
C GLY A 557 -26.84 8.67 51.66
N SER A 558 -27.96 9.38 51.73
CA SER A 558 -28.17 10.84 51.61
C SER A 558 -27.01 11.76 51.21
N GLY A 559 -27.22 12.61 50.20
CA GLY A 559 -26.39 13.81 49.99
C GLY A 559 -26.56 14.49 48.63
N ARG A 560 -27.44 15.48 48.54
CA ARG A 560 -27.55 16.45 47.42
C ARG A 560 -26.23 17.19 47.20
N ILE A 561 -25.67 17.21 45.98
CA ILE A 561 -24.87 18.36 45.46
C ILE A 561 -25.10 18.52 43.95
N GLN A 562 -25.44 19.75 43.53
CA GLN A 562 -25.67 20.20 42.14
C GLN A 562 -24.37 20.21 41.30
N PRO A 563 -24.44 20.04 39.96
CA PRO A 563 -23.28 20.28 39.10
C PRO A 563 -23.17 21.78 38.77
N ARG A 564 -22.11 22.43 39.29
CA ARG A 564 -21.72 23.78 38.90
C ARG A 564 -20.81 23.66 37.65
N LEU A 565 -21.34 24.05 36.48
CA LEU A 565 -20.54 24.31 35.29
C LEU A 565 -19.54 25.44 35.59
N VAL A 566 -18.24 25.15 35.54
CA VAL A 566 -17.20 26.18 35.41
C VAL A 566 -16.66 26.11 34.00
N ARG A 567 -17.02 27.16 33.25
CA ARG A 567 -16.57 27.49 31.91
C ARG A 567 -15.28 28.29 32.09
N THR A 568 -14.12 27.74 31.73
CA THR A 568 -12.87 28.51 31.64
C THR A 568 -12.30 28.33 30.25
N GLY A 569 -12.48 29.37 29.44
CA GLY A 569 -11.82 29.53 28.16
C GLY A 569 -10.35 29.85 28.38
N ILE A 570 -9.49 29.16 27.64
CA ILE A 570 -8.07 29.49 27.53
C ILE A 570 -7.93 30.31 26.25
N HIS A 571 -7.69 31.62 26.43
CA HIS A 571 -7.30 32.53 25.38
C HIS A 571 -5.82 32.34 25.07
N VAL A 572 -5.54 32.10 23.80
CA VAL A 572 -4.22 32.12 23.18
C VAL A 572 -3.61 33.52 23.31
N ALA A 573 -2.36 33.61 23.76
CA ALA A 573 -1.48 34.76 23.53
C ALA A 573 -0.25 34.28 22.74
N ARG A 574 0.11 35.10 21.75
CA ARG A 574 0.96 34.87 20.57
C ARG A 574 2.36 34.32 20.81
#